data_AF-A0A9P0AT35-F1
#
_entry.id   AF-A0A9P0AT35-F1
#
_cell.length_a   1.000
_cell.length_b   1.000
_cell.length_c   1.000
_cell.angle_alpha   90.00
_cell.angle_beta   90.00
_cell.angle_gamma   90.00
#
_symmetry.space_group_name_H-M   'P 1'
#
loop_
_entity.id
_entity.type
_entity.pdbx_description
1 polymer ?
#
loop_
_entity_poly.entity_id
_entity_poly.type
_entity_poly.pdbx_seq_one_letter_code
_entity_poly.pdbx_strand_id
1 'polypeptide(L)'
;MPITNNLNAFLGAAMLGVISAAGMFLVEHYRQERRRYEMAKDMARMDKELSIVKKDLQDLMNKKRERLLSFLPFVLPHRQYLTTNGGAAPPVRNSNVLHLKWGEGTFWGQKKKTQTVSLYQVLADIDRKSNEEVVEELNSCLVKLQDLCLEHPGNAELLWRIGKCHYKLLEKSEDKEFIQQQLKKGLDACTKALELAPDSGDAHKWTAILIGARSDYVPMKERIADSHLFKLHVDMALRHLPNDSTLHHMLGRFSYEVAGLKWYERKVASTLFATPPNATFEEALEHFMECEKLSNHDWKENKLFVAKCKVAQGEYKEAVTWLDEAKACKQGDCMDDKIDKEVNALLAKYNSYR
;
A
#
# COMPACT_ATOMS: atom_id res chain seq x y z
N MET A 1 3.84 32.31 -2.57
CA MET A 1 3.15 31.23 -3.29
C MET A 1 3.33 29.97 -2.45
N PRO A 2 2.45 29.69 -1.48
CA PRO A 2 2.39 28.39 -0.83
C PRO A 2 1.78 27.36 -1.79
N ILE A 3 2.19 26.10 -1.70
CA ILE A 3 1.74 25.03 -2.61
C ILE A 3 1.67 23.70 -1.84
N THR A 4 0.45 23.13 -1.79
CA THR A 4 0.07 21.77 -1.37
C THR A 4 0.38 21.30 0.06
N ASN A 5 -0.70 20.91 0.75
CA ASN A 5 -0.76 19.60 1.39
C ASN A 5 -1.32 18.59 0.35
N ASN A 6 -0.74 17.40 0.23
CA ASN A 6 -1.07 16.35 -0.74
C ASN A 6 -1.74 15.14 -0.05
N LEU A 7 -2.59 15.36 0.95
CA LEU A 7 -3.31 14.27 1.66
C LEU A 7 -4.61 13.87 0.95
N ASN A 8 -5.13 14.80 0.17
CA ASN A 8 -6.54 14.92 -0.21
C ASN A 8 -6.88 14.05 -1.45
N ALA A 9 -5.97 13.99 -2.42
CA ALA A 9 -6.14 13.25 -3.67
C ALA A 9 -6.08 11.72 -3.48
N PHE A 10 -5.20 11.26 -2.58
CA PHE A 10 -4.75 9.87 -2.55
C PHE A 10 -5.75 8.90 -1.91
N LEU A 11 -6.47 9.30 -0.86
CA LEU A 11 -7.36 8.39 -0.12
C LEU A 11 -8.53 7.84 -0.97
N GLY A 12 -9.26 8.73 -1.64
CA GLY A 12 -10.52 8.37 -2.33
C GLY A 12 -10.30 7.68 -3.67
N ALA A 13 -9.41 8.24 -4.50
CA ALA A 13 -9.05 7.68 -5.80
C ALA A 13 -8.47 6.27 -5.66
N ALA A 14 -7.69 6.03 -4.60
CA ALA A 14 -7.21 4.72 -4.25
C ALA A 14 -8.32 3.78 -3.80
N MET A 15 -9.05 4.08 -2.71
CA MET A 15 -10.03 3.15 -2.12
C MET A 15 -11.14 2.73 -3.10
N LEU A 16 -11.75 3.71 -3.78
CA LEU A 16 -12.84 3.44 -4.71
C LEU A 16 -12.32 2.80 -6.03
N GLY A 17 -11.13 3.20 -6.45
CA GLY A 17 -10.40 2.59 -7.56
C GLY A 17 -9.92 1.17 -7.26
N VAL A 18 -9.58 0.86 -6.00
CA VAL A 18 -9.21 -0.48 -5.51
C VAL A 18 -10.37 -1.41 -5.71
N ILE A 19 -11.54 -1.13 -5.15
CA ILE A 19 -12.59 -2.15 -5.09
C ILE A 19 -13.24 -2.34 -6.47
N SER A 20 -13.39 -1.27 -7.25
CA SER A 20 -13.85 -1.34 -8.65
C SER A 20 -12.91 -2.17 -9.52
N ALA A 21 -11.59 -1.94 -9.43
CA ALA A 21 -10.62 -2.63 -10.27
C ALA A 21 -10.11 -3.96 -9.69
N ALA A 22 -10.31 -4.23 -8.40
CA ALA A 22 -10.24 -5.55 -7.80
C ALA A 22 -11.41 -6.42 -8.31
N GLY A 23 -12.59 -5.82 -8.50
CA GLY A 23 -13.71 -6.47 -9.17
C GLY A 23 -13.38 -6.84 -10.60
N MET A 24 -12.78 -5.92 -11.37
CA MET A 24 -12.26 -6.24 -12.70
C MET A 24 -11.14 -7.30 -12.65
N PHE A 25 -10.21 -7.23 -11.69
CA PHE A 25 -9.11 -8.18 -11.55
C PHE A 25 -9.60 -9.60 -11.23
N LEU A 26 -10.58 -9.77 -10.33
CA LEU A 26 -11.16 -11.08 -10.01
C LEU A 26 -12.02 -11.62 -11.16
N VAL A 27 -12.76 -10.76 -11.88
CA VAL A 27 -13.43 -11.15 -13.13
C VAL A 27 -12.43 -11.59 -14.19
N GLU A 28 -11.30 -10.88 -14.33
CA GLU A 28 -10.27 -11.19 -15.32
C GLU A 28 -9.45 -12.43 -14.93
N HIS A 29 -9.18 -12.65 -13.64
CA HIS A 29 -8.58 -13.87 -13.10
C HIS A 29 -9.49 -15.08 -13.35
N TYR A 30 -10.78 -14.98 -13.02
CA TYR A 30 -11.77 -16.03 -13.29
C TYR A 30 -11.90 -16.32 -14.79
N ARG A 31 -11.85 -15.30 -15.65
CA ARG A 31 -11.75 -15.46 -17.12
C ARG A 31 -10.44 -16.12 -17.55
N GLN A 32 -9.30 -15.85 -16.90
CA GLN A 32 -8.03 -16.50 -17.20
C GLN A 32 -8.01 -17.96 -16.75
N GLU A 33 -8.52 -18.28 -15.56
CA GLU A 33 -8.64 -19.65 -15.06
C GLU A 33 -9.59 -20.47 -15.92
N ARG A 34 -10.72 -19.91 -16.33
CA ARG A 34 -11.62 -20.54 -17.30
C ARG A 34 -10.92 -20.81 -18.64
N ARG A 35 -10.20 -19.82 -19.20
CA ARG A 35 -9.39 -20.01 -20.42
C ARG A 35 -8.31 -21.10 -20.25
N ARG A 36 -7.67 -21.18 -19.08
CA ARG A 36 -6.71 -22.26 -18.74
C ARG A 36 -7.37 -23.63 -18.67
N TYR A 37 -8.55 -23.73 -18.07
CA TYR A 37 -9.33 -24.97 -18.01
C TYR A 37 -9.79 -25.44 -19.40
N GLU A 38 -10.26 -24.50 -20.24
CA GLU A 38 -10.63 -24.76 -21.63
C GLU A 38 -9.40 -25.23 -22.44
N MET A 39 -8.25 -24.54 -22.34
CA MET A 39 -6.99 -24.99 -22.95
C MET A 39 -6.49 -26.35 -22.44
N ALA A 40 -6.60 -26.64 -21.15
CA ALA A 40 -6.19 -27.92 -20.57
C ALA A 40 -7.06 -29.09 -21.07
N LYS A 41 -8.36 -28.85 -21.26
CA LYS A 41 -9.29 -29.82 -21.86
C LYS A 41 -8.94 -30.11 -23.31
N ASP A 42 -8.63 -29.07 -24.09
CA ASP A 42 -8.23 -29.23 -25.49
C ASP A 42 -6.84 -29.88 -25.63
N MET A 43 -5.89 -29.59 -24.73
CA MET A 43 -4.62 -30.29 -24.65
C MET A 43 -4.81 -31.80 -24.36
N ALA A 44 -5.63 -32.16 -23.37
CA ALA A 44 -5.92 -33.56 -23.06
C ALA A 44 -6.62 -34.30 -24.22
N ARG A 45 -7.38 -33.58 -25.05
CA ARG A 45 -7.93 -34.10 -26.31
C ARG A 45 -6.82 -34.31 -27.36
N MET A 46 -5.94 -33.33 -27.56
CA MET A 46 -4.82 -33.43 -28.50
C MET A 46 -3.87 -34.58 -28.14
N ASP A 47 -3.55 -34.79 -26.85
CA ASP A 47 -2.74 -35.92 -26.40
C ASP A 47 -3.39 -37.27 -26.74
N LYS A 48 -4.73 -37.37 -26.63
CA LYS A 48 -5.46 -38.56 -27.03
C LYS A 48 -5.38 -38.79 -28.54
N GLU A 49 -5.60 -37.75 -29.35
CA GLU A 49 -5.51 -37.84 -30.82
C GLU A 49 -4.06 -38.17 -31.27
N LEU A 50 -3.04 -37.58 -30.66
CA LEU A 50 -1.62 -37.92 -30.84
C LEU A 50 -1.31 -39.37 -30.43
N SER A 51 -1.92 -39.89 -29.36
CA SER A 51 -1.72 -41.28 -28.93
C SER A 51 -2.26 -42.29 -29.96
N ILE A 52 -3.36 -41.97 -30.63
CA ILE A 52 -3.95 -42.77 -31.71
C ILE A 52 -3.03 -42.72 -32.94
N VAL A 53 -2.67 -41.53 -33.41
CA VAL A 53 -1.76 -41.36 -34.57
C VAL A 53 -0.40 -42.04 -34.34
N LYS A 54 0.14 -41.98 -33.12
CA LYS A 54 1.37 -42.69 -32.73
C LYS A 54 1.19 -44.21 -32.78
N LYS A 55 0.04 -44.74 -32.37
CA LYS A 55 -0.27 -46.17 -32.49
C LYS A 55 -0.43 -46.58 -33.95
N ASP A 56 -1.17 -45.82 -34.76
CA ASP A 56 -1.35 -46.11 -36.18
C ASP A 56 0.00 -46.10 -36.93
N LEU A 57 0.91 -45.17 -36.61
CA LEU A 57 2.29 -45.18 -37.09
C LEU A 57 3.06 -46.42 -36.65
N GLN A 58 2.93 -46.85 -35.39
CA GLN A 58 3.55 -48.09 -34.91
C GLN A 58 2.98 -49.33 -35.62
N ASP A 59 1.67 -49.42 -35.83
CA ASP A 59 1.02 -50.53 -36.52
C ASP A 59 1.36 -50.54 -38.03
N LEU A 60 1.53 -49.37 -38.66
CA LEU A 60 2.06 -49.25 -40.02
C LEU A 60 3.53 -49.67 -40.11
N MET A 61 4.38 -49.27 -39.16
CA MET A 61 5.76 -49.74 -39.09
C MET A 61 5.86 -51.24 -38.80
N ASN A 62 5.00 -51.78 -37.94
CA ASN A 62 4.93 -53.22 -37.65
C ASN A 62 4.49 -54.00 -38.89
N LYS A 63 3.41 -53.60 -39.58
CA LYS A 63 3.00 -54.21 -40.87
C LYS A 63 4.09 -54.13 -41.94
N LYS A 64 4.86 -53.03 -41.98
CA LYS A 64 6.02 -52.90 -42.88
C LYS A 64 7.17 -53.82 -42.46
N ARG A 65 7.42 -53.97 -41.16
CA ARG A 65 8.45 -54.86 -40.58
C ARG A 65 8.08 -56.34 -40.75
N GLU A 66 6.83 -56.71 -40.58
CA GLU A 66 6.30 -58.06 -40.82
C GLU A 66 6.48 -58.46 -42.28
N ARG A 67 6.17 -57.57 -43.24
CA ARG A 67 6.47 -57.77 -44.67
C ARG A 67 7.96 -57.89 -45.01
N LEU A 68 8.86 -57.46 -44.12
CA LEU A 68 10.31 -57.61 -44.27
C LEU A 68 10.84 -58.85 -43.53
N LEU A 69 10.23 -59.22 -42.39
CA LEU A 69 10.55 -60.42 -41.61
C LEU A 69 9.97 -61.70 -42.23
N SER A 70 8.86 -61.61 -42.97
CA SER A 70 8.34 -62.72 -43.80
C SER A 70 9.28 -63.12 -44.95
N PHE A 71 10.41 -62.44 -45.11
CA PHE A 71 11.46 -62.73 -46.08
C PHE A 71 12.80 -63.19 -45.46
N LEU A 72 12.94 -63.26 -44.11
CA LEU A 72 14.22 -63.58 -43.45
C LEU A 72 14.07 -64.49 -42.21
N PRO A 73 14.86 -65.58 -42.08
CA PRO A 73 14.82 -66.49 -40.93
C PRO A 73 15.53 -65.93 -39.68
N PHE A 74 15.24 -66.54 -38.53
CA PHE A 74 15.55 -66.01 -37.19
C PHE A 74 16.56 -66.89 -36.42
N VAL A 75 17.52 -66.26 -35.72
CA VAL A 75 18.50 -66.91 -34.81
C VAL A 75 18.74 -66.04 -33.57
N LEU A 76 18.91 -66.68 -32.40
CA LEU A 76 19.22 -66.06 -31.11
C LEU A 76 20.69 -66.28 -30.70
N PRO A 77 21.34 -65.31 -30.01
CA PRO A 77 22.60 -65.54 -29.30
C PRO A 77 22.41 -65.70 -27.78
N HIS A 78 23.39 -66.31 -27.11
CA HIS A 78 23.46 -66.43 -25.64
C HIS A 78 24.67 -65.68 -25.05
N ARG A 79 24.71 -65.55 -23.72
CA ARG A 79 25.65 -64.74 -22.89
C ARG A 79 27.01 -65.48 -22.72
N GLN A 80 28.19 -64.86 -22.52
CA GLN A 80 28.76 -64.49 -21.19
C GLN A 80 30.24 -64.00 -21.22
N TYR A 81 30.58 -62.99 -20.37
CA TYR A 81 31.80 -62.86 -19.49
C TYR A 81 33.26 -62.77 -20.06
N LEU A 82 34.32 -62.26 -19.37
CA LEU A 82 34.56 -61.58 -18.06
C LEU A 82 35.95 -60.82 -18.00
N THR A 83 36.07 -59.76 -17.17
CA THR A 83 37.33 -59.16 -16.56
C THR A 83 38.44 -58.57 -17.49
N THR A 84 39.47 -57.80 -17.08
CA THR A 84 40.23 -57.50 -15.80
C THR A 84 40.76 -56.03 -15.77
N ASN A 85 41.40 -55.39 -14.76
CA ASN A 85 41.43 -55.36 -13.27
C ASN A 85 42.34 -54.17 -12.78
N GLY A 86 42.25 -53.71 -11.51
CA GLY A 86 43.17 -52.75 -10.83
C GLY A 86 42.69 -51.28 -10.79
N GLY A 87 42.97 -50.40 -9.80
CA GLY A 87 43.79 -50.43 -8.56
C GLY A 87 44.69 -49.16 -8.47
N ALA A 88 44.92 -48.42 -7.37
CA ALA A 88 44.47 -48.43 -5.96
C ALA A 88 44.48 -46.97 -5.37
N ALA A 89 44.40 -46.76 -4.04
CA ALA A 89 44.22 -45.45 -3.34
C ALA A 89 44.99 -45.39 -1.97
N PRO A 90 44.78 -44.44 -1.01
CA PRO A 90 44.14 -43.10 -0.99
C PRO A 90 45.17 -41.95 -0.63
N PRO A 91 45.37 -41.30 0.56
CA PRO A 91 44.47 -40.81 1.65
C PRO A 91 44.77 -39.41 2.33
N VAL A 92 43.70 -38.66 2.69
CA VAL A 92 43.41 -38.06 4.05
C VAL A 92 44.02 -36.73 4.61
N ARG A 93 43.11 -35.80 5.04
CA ARG A 93 43.17 -34.76 6.15
C ARG A 93 44.05 -33.47 6.02
N ASN A 94 43.82 -32.36 6.76
CA ASN A 94 42.67 -31.88 7.59
C ASN A 94 42.61 -30.33 7.73
N SER A 95 41.45 -29.81 8.17
CA SER A 95 41.15 -28.59 8.97
C SER A 95 42.25 -27.54 9.33
N ASN A 96 41.92 -26.23 9.22
CA ASN A 96 41.47 -25.44 10.39
C ASN A 96 41.01 -23.99 10.08
N VAL A 97 40.32 -23.37 11.04
CA VAL A 97 39.82 -21.99 11.05
C VAL A 97 40.72 -21.09 11.90
N LEU A 98 40.81 -19.80 11.60
CA LEU A 98 41.34 -18.78 12.52
C LEU A 98 40.46 -17.52 12.56
N HIS A 99 40.54 -16.79 13.68
CA HIS A 99 39.59 -15.77 14.12
C HIS A 99 40.40 -14.57 14.62
N LEU A 100 40.10 -13.34 14.17
CA LEU A 100 40.68 -12.12 14.73
C LEU A 100 39.66 -11.33 15.57
N LYS A 101 40.14 -10.71 16.64
CA LYS A 101 39.37 -9.86 17.55
C LYS A 101 39.60 -8.38 17.26
N TRP A 102 38.70 -7.57 17.80
CA TRP A 102 38.74 -6.11 17.78
C TRP A 102 39.86 -5.57 18.68
N GLY A 103 40.39 -4.39 18.34
CA GLY A 103 41.27 -3.60 19.20
C GLY A 103 40.52 -2.41 19.79
N GLU A 104 40.73 -2.15 21.08
CA GLU A 104 40.12 -1.03 21.80
C GLU A 104 40.96 0.25 21.66
N GLY A 105 40.31 1.41 21.65
CA GLY A 105 40.97 2.72 21.57
C GLY A 105 40.16 3.80 22.30
N THR A 106 40.54 4.11 23.54
CA THR A 106 39.85 5.11 24.37
C THR A 106 40.29 6.53 24.02
N PHE A 107 39.35 7.41 23.65
CA PHE A 107 39.61 8.83 23.40
C PHE A 107 38.78 9.73 24.31
N TRP A 108 39.45 10.53 25.16
CA TRP A 108 38.80 11.43 26.13
C TRP A 108 38.40 12.77 25.51
N GLY A 109 37.25 12.81 24.83
CA GLY A 109 36.64 14.05 24.36
C GLY A 109 35.96 14.85 25.50
N GLN A 110 36.38 16.11 25.71
CA GLN A 110 35.77 17.00 26.69
C GLN A 110 34.34 17.38 26.29
N LYS A 111 33.32 16.95 27.05
CA LYS A 111 31.94 17.42 26.86
C LYS A 111 31.81 18.89 27.28
N LYS A 112 31.57 19.78 26.31
CA LYS A 112 31.07 21.14 26.58
C LYS A 112 29.69 21.03 27.25
N LYS A 113 29.44 21.80 28.32
CA LYS A 113 28.11 21.94 28.91
C LYS A 113 27.25 22.88 28.04
N THR A 114 26.54 22.32 27.07
CA THR A 114 25.35 22.98 26.50
C THR A 114 24.26 23.06 27.57
N GLN A 115 23.49 24.16 27.58
CA GLN A 115 22.25 24.21 28.37
C GLN A 115 21.28 23.18 27.79
N THR A 116 20.75 22.32 28.64
CA THR A 116 19.76 21.30 28.26
C THR A 116 18.41 21.96 28.01
N VAL A 117 18.20 22.44 26.78
CA VAL A 117 16.84 22.65 26.24
C VAL A 117 16.10 21.31 26.39
N SER A 118 14.87 21.33 26.88
CA SER A 118 14.11 20.09 27.05
C SER A 118 13.84 19.47 25.69
N LEU A 119 14.02 18.14 25.56
CA LEU A 119 13.73 17.41 24.31
C LEU A 119 12.31 17.73 23.80
N TYR A 120 11.34 17.88 24.71
CA TYR A 120 9.98 18.30 24.40
C TYR A 120 9.89 19.65 23.68
N GLN A 121 10.72 20.64 24.06
CA GLN A 121 10.77 21.95 23.42
C GLN A 121 11.39 21.85 22.02
N VAL A 122 12.43 21.03 21.85
CA VAL A 122 13.06 20.77 20.54
C VAL A 122 12.06 20.09 19.59
N LEU A 123 11.30 19.11 20.09
CA LEU A 123 10.27 18.41 19.32
C LEU A 123 9.09 19.32 18.97
N ALA A 124 8.61 20.17 19.89
CA ALA A 124 7.57 21.15 19.57
C ALA A 124 8.02 22.15 18.48
N ASP A 125 9.28 22.57 18.50
CA ASP A 125 9.84 23.47 17.48
C ASP A 125 10.03 22.77 16.12
N ILE A 126 10.33 21.46 16.12
CA ILE A 126 10.33 20.59 14.91
C ILE A 126 8.90 20.34 14.41
N ASP A 127 7.92 20.13 15.29
CA ASP A 127 6.53 19.89 14.91
C ASP A 127 5.90 21.12 14.27
N ARG A 128 6.26 22.32 14.76
CA ARG A 128 5.94 23.60 14.12
C ARG A 128 6.62 23.73 12.75
N LYS A 129 7.94 23.54 12.67
CA LYS A 129 8.71 23.67 11.41
C LYS A 129 8.37 22.62 10.35
N SER A 130 7.88 21.45 10.76
CA SER A 130 7.35 20.43 9.85
C SER A 130 5.90 20.68 9.42
N ASN A 131 5.27 21.76 9.90
CA ASN A 131 4.04 22.31 9.33
C ASN A 131 4.32 23.55 8.45
N GLU A 132 5.54 24.09 8.47
CA GLU A 132 5.98 25.20 7.63
C GLU A 132 6.37 24.63 6.24
N GLU A 133 5.90 25.26 5.15
CA GLU A 133 5.92 24.65 3.81
C GLU A 133 7.28 24.66 3.08
N VAL A 134 8.36 25.06 3.76
CA VAL A 134 9.67 25.32 3.16
C VAL A 134 10.51 24.04 3.08
N VAL A 135 10.95 23.68 1.87
CA VAL A 135 11.69 22.43 1.61
C VAL A 135 13.03 22.39 2.36
N GLU A 136 13.73 23.51 2.48
CA GLU A 136 14.96 23.66 3.26
C GLU A 136 14.71 23.39 4.76
N GLU A 137 13.57 23.83 5.30
CA GLU A 137 13.23 23.65 6.71
C GLU A 137 12.81 22.21 7.01
N LEU A 138 12.07 21.57 6.10
CA LEU A 138 11.76 20.12 6.16
C LEU A 138 13.03 19.26 6.14
N ASN A 139 13.99 19.56 5.26
CA ASN A 139 15.28 18.88 5.24
C ASN A 139 16.11 19.17 6.52
N SER A 140 16.08 20.40 7.01
CA SER A 140 16.72 20.76 8.29
C SER A 140 16.11 20.02 9.49
N CYS A 141 14.79 19.76 9.47
CA CYS A 141 14.11 18.96 10.48
C CYS A 141 14.49 17.48 10.40
N LEU A 142 14.59 16.89 9.19
CA LEU A 142 15.04 15.51 9.03
C LEU A 142 16.45 15.28 9.57
N VAL A 143 17.40 16.17 9.28
CA VAL A 143 18.78 16.04 9.80
C VAL A 143 18.77 16.08 11.33
N LYS A 144 18.09 17.06 11.94
CA LYS A 144 17.97 17.17 13.40
C LYS A 144 17.29 15.95 14.05
N LEU A 145 16.26 15.39 13.42
CA LEU A 145 15.61 14.18 13.91
C LEU A 145 16.53 12.95 13.79
N GLN A 146 17.37 12.87 12.76
CA GLN A 146 18.38 11.82 12.62
C GLN A 146 19.50 11.95 13.65
N ASP A 147 19.99 13.16 13.91
CA ASP A 147 20.97 13.44 14.98
C ASP A 147 20.39 13.06 16.36
N LEU A 148 19.14 13.46 16.65
CA LEU A 148 18.44 13.09 17.88
C LEU A 148 18.22 11.58 18.01
N CYS A 149 18.07 10.83 16.92
CA CYS A 149 18.00 9.36 16.95
C CYS A 149 19.34 8.71 17.36
N LEU A 150 20.48 9.39 17.18
CA LEU A 150 21.78 8.95 17.68
C LEU A 150 21.95 9.25 19.17
N GLU A 151 21.41 10.37 19.66
CA GLU A 151 21.42 10.74 21.07
C GLU A 151 20.37 9.97 21.92
N HIS A 152 19.25 9.60 21.29
CA HIS A 152 18.10 8.93 21.91
C HIS A 152 17.66 7.69 21.11
N PRO A 153 18.50 6.65 21.00
CA PRO A 153 18.17 5.43 20.26
C PRO A 153 16.95 4.72 20.87
N GLY A 154 16.09 4.19 20.00
CA GLY A 154 14.85 3.51 20.42
C GLY A 154 13.67 4.44 20.75
N ASN A 155 13.79 5.75 20.56
CA ASN A 155 12.69 6.68 20.81
C ASN A 155 11.71 6.75 19.62
N ALA A 156 10.53 6.12 19.76
CA ALA A 156 9.47 6.12 18.75
C ALA A 156 8.98 7.52 18.36
N GLU A 157 9.03 8.50 19.27
CA GLU A 157 8.62 9.89 19.03
C GLU A 157 9.45 10.60 17.95
N LEU A 158 10.70 10.17 17.73
CA LEU A 158 11.54 10.71 16.67
C LEU A 158 11.21 10.05 15.33
N LEU A 159 10.89 8.75 15.36
CA LEU A 159 10.71 7.92 14.18
C LEU A 159 9.40 8.23 13.43
N TRP A 160 8.28 8.43 14.14
CA TRP A 160 7.05 8.87 13.46
C TRP A 160 7.17 10.30 12.91
N ARG A 161 7.94 11.19 13.57
CA ARG A 161 8.25 12.54 13.06
C ARG A 161 9.13 12.51 11.81
N ILE A 162 10.06 11.55 11.70
CA ILE A 162 10.78 11.28 10.44
C ILE A 162 9.79 10.83 9.35
N GLY A 163 8.81 9.99 9.70
CA GLY A 163 7.68 9.63 8.84
C GLY A 163 6.89 10.85 8.34
N LYS A 164 6.45 11.73 9.26
CA LYS A 164 5.80 13.01 8.96
C LYS A 164 6.65 13.87 8.01
N CYS A 165 7.94 14.04 8.27
CA CYS A 165 8.80 14.89 7.43
C CYS A 165 9.04 14.30 6.04
N HIS A 166 9.18 12.97 5.88
CA HIS A 166 9.22 12.34 4.56
C HIS A 166 7.91 12.47 3.81
N TYR A 167 6.77 12.34 4.52
CA TYR A 167 5.46 12.64 3.96
C TYR A 167 5.38 14.11 3.48
N LYS A 168 5.79 15.08 4.30
CA LYS A 168 5.83 16.51 3.92
C LYS A 168 6.73 16.80 2.72
N LEU A 169 7.85 16.10 2.56
CA LEU A 169 8.69 16.27 1.37
C LEU A 169 8.03 15.74 0.08
N LEU A 170 7.27 14.64 0.12
CA LEU A 170 6.53 14.18 -1.08
C LEU A 170 5.32 15.07 -1.41
N GLU A 171 4.89 15.95 -0.51
CA GLU A 171 3.88 16.95 -0.86
C GLU A 171 4.46 18.02 -1.80
N LYS A 172 5.78 18.25 -1.79
CA LYS A 172 6.45 19.32 -2.55
C LYS A 172 7.10 18.84 -3.86
N SER A 173 6.70 17.70 -4.41
CA SER A 173 7.23 17.14 -5.66
C SER A 173 6.15 16.45 -6.48
N GLU A 174 6.30 16.44 -7.80
CA GLU A 174 5.52 15.63 -8.74
C GLU A 174 6.31 14.43 -9.30
N ASP A 175 7.61 14.33 -9.00
CA ASP A 175 8.45 13.22 -9.46
C ASP A 175 8.10 11.92 -8.73
N LYS A 176 7.66 10.93 -9.51
CA LYS A 176 7.23 9.62 -9.03
C LYS A 176 8.37 8.82 -8.37
N GLU A 177 9.60 8.94 -8.86
CA GLU A 177 10.74 8.22 -8.28
C GLU A 177 11.12 8.80 -6.91
N PHE A 178 11.21 10.13 -6.82
CA PHE A 178 11.36 10.83 -5.54
C PHE A 178 10.21 10.49 -4.57
N ILE A 179 8.95 10.57 -4.99
CA ILE A 179 7.79 10.29 -4.14
C ILE A 179 7.83 8.85 -3.61
N GLN A 180 8.07 7.84 -4.47
CA GLN A 180 8.23 6.45 -4.03
C GLN A 180 9.40 6.29 -3.05
N GLN A 181 10.51 7.01 -3.25
CA GLN A 181 11.65 6.97 -2.34
C GLN A 181 11.32 7.58 -0.97
N GLN A 182 10.57 8.69 -0.90
CA GLN A 182 10.15 9.27 0.39
C GLN A 182 9.08 8.42 1.07
N LEU A 183 8.10 7.88 0.33
CA LEU A 183 7.09 6.94 0.84
C LEU A 183 7.75 5.76 1.55
N LYS A 184 8.75 5.15 0.91
CA LYS A 184 9.50 4.05 1.51
C LYS A 184 10.19 4.47 2.80
N LYS A 185 10.98 5.56 2.79
CA LYS A 185 11.68 6.04 4.00
C LYS A 185 10.72 6.37 5.14
N GLY A 186 9.58 6.99 4.83
CA GLY A 186 8.56 7.32 5.82
C GLY A 186 7.92 6.08 6.44
N LEU A 187 7.56 5.09 5.61
CA LEU A 187 7.00 3.81 6.09
C LEU A 187 8.03 2.98 6.86
N ASP A 188 9.29 2.92 6.39
CA ASP A 188 10.40 2.26 7.09
C ASP A 188 10.66 2.90 8.48
N ALA A 189 10.39 4.20 8.65
CA ALA A 189 10.51 4.91 9.93
C ALA A 189 9.28 4.68 10.83
N CYS A 190 8.06 4.84 10.32
CA CYS A 190 6.84 4.58 11.10
C CYS A 190 6.69 3.12 11.53
N THR A 191 7.13 2.16 10.70
CA THR A 191 7.15 0.73 11.07
C THR A 191 8.02 0.51 12.31
N LYS A 192 9.23 1.09 12.33
CA LYS A 192 10.13 1.03 13.51
C LYS A 192 9.55 1.77 14.73
N ALA A 193 8.81 2.86 14.52
CA ALA A 193 8.10 3.53 15.59
C ALA A 193 7.07 2.59 16.26
N LEU A 194 6.33 1.80 15.45
CA LEU A 194 5.36 0.81 15.93
C LEU A 194 6.00 -0.47 16.49
N GLU A 195 7.18 -0.89 16.00
CA GLU A 195 7.98 -1.95 16.62
C GLU A 195 8.43 -1.60 18.05
N LEU A 196 8.64 -0.31 18.33
CA LEU A 196 9.08 0.21 19.63
C LEU A 196 7.92 0.65 20.53
N ALA A 197 6.83 1.16 19.95
CA ALA A 197 5.63 1.62 20.65
C ALA A 197 4.35 1.22 19.86
N PRO A 198 3.88 -0.04 20.01
CA PRO A 198 2.72 -0.54 19.27
C PRO A 198 1.42 0.23 19.50
N ASP A 199 1.28 0.92 20.64
CA ASP A 199 0.11 1.71 21.01
C ASP A 199 0.29 3.22 20.72
N SER A 200 1.28 3.61 19.91
CA SER A 200 1.52 5.02 19.57
C SER A 200 0.49 5.54 18.56
N GLY A 201 -0.46 6.34 19.03
CA GLY A 201 -1.51 6.95 18.20
C GLY A 201 -0.98 7.76 17.01
N ASP A 202 0.08 8.55 17.21
CA ASP A 202 0.73 9.31 16.13
C ASP A 202 1.47 8.41 15.14
N ALA A 203 2.17 7.37 15.60
CA ALA A 203 2.80 6.42 14.68
C ALA A 203 1.76 5.69 13.83
N HIS A 204 0.61 5.32 14.41
CA HIS A 204 -0.53 4.78 13.68
C HIS A 204 -1.11 5.81 12.69
N LYS A 205 -1.35 7.06 13.11
CA LYS A 205 -1.84 8.15 12.25
C LYS A 205 -0.94 8.39 11.03
N TRP A 206 0.37 8.54 11.23
CA TRP A 206 1.30 8.77 10.14
C TRP A 206 1.50 7.54 9.25
N THR A 207 1.39 6.32 9.81
CA THR A 207 1.35 5.09 9.00
C THR A 207 0.13 5.06 8.09
N ALA A 208 -1.07 5.39 8.60
CA ALA A 208 -2.28 5.48 7.78
C ALA A 208 -2.13 6.51 6.65
N ILE A 209 -1.64 7.71 6.95
CA ILE A 209 -1.41 8.78 5.96
C ILE A 209 -0.43 8.32 4.86
N LEU A 210 0.70 7.70 5.24
CA LEU A 210 1.70 7.19 4.29
C LEU A 210 1.21 5.99 3.47
N ILE A 211 0.39 5.10 4.04
CA ILE A 211 -0.27 4.02 3.29
C ILE A 211 -1.27 4.59 2.28
N GLY A 212 -2.07 5.57 2.71
CA GLY A 212 -2.96 6.35 1.85
C GLY A 212 -2.20 6.95 0.65
N ALA A 213 -1.09 7.62 0.90
CA ALA A 213 -0.25 8.19 -0.15
C ALA A 213 0.47 7.14 -1.03
N ARG A 214 0.88 5.98 -0.49
CA ARG A 214 1.54 4.92 -1.27
C ARG A 214 0.62 4.26 -2.29
N SER A 215 -0.68 4.22 -2.00
CA SER A 215 -1.65 3.43 -2.73
C SER A 215 -1.70 3.73 -4.25
N ASP A 216 -1.57 4.98 -4.69
CA ASP A 216 -1.55 5.33 -6.12
C ASP A 216 -0.27 4.91 -6.88
N TYR A 217 0.75 4.43 -6.16
CA TYR A 217 2.05 4.00 -6.72
C TYR A 217 2.25 2.49 -6.75
N VAL A 218 1.31 1.69 -6.23
CA VAL A 218 1.45 0.22 -6.09
C VAL A 218 0.46 -0.59 -6.93
N PRO A 219 0.81 -1.83 -7.32
CA PRO A 219 -0.10 -2.73 -8.02
C PRO A 219 -1.40 -3.01 -7.27
N MET A 220 -2.46 -3.35 -8.01
CA MET A 220 -3.81 -3.59 -7.49
C MET A 220 -3.86 -4.46 -6.23
N LYS A 221 -3.06 -5.53 -6.19
CA LYS A 221 -3.02 -6.50 -5.08
C LYS A 221 -2.48 -5.89 -3.79
N GLU A 222 -1.41 -5.11 -3.86
CA GLU A 222 -0.85 -4.40 -2.71
C GLU A 222 -1.82 -3.31 -2.26
N ARG A 223 -2.42 -2.59 -3.22
CA ARG A 223 -3.43 -1.56 -2.97
C ARG A 223 -4.67 -2.08 -2.22
N ILE A 224 -5.03 -3.36 -2.40
CA ILE A 224 -6.05 -4.05 -1.59
C ILE A 224 -5.54 -4.30 -0.15
N ALA A 225 -4.33 -4.85 0.03
CA ALA A 225 -3.78 -5.08 1.36
C ALA A 225 -3.62 -3.77 2.16
N ASP A 226 -3.16 -2.73 1.48
CA ASP A 226 -3.04 -1.36 1.98
C ASP A 226 -4.37 -0.80 2.48
N SER A 227 -5.49 -1.07 1.79
CA SER A 227 -6.82 -0.63 2.24
C SER A 227 -7.26 -1.23 3.58
N HIS A 228 -6.85 -2.47 3.89
CA HIS A 228 -7.10 -3.10 5.18
C HIS A 228 -6.19 -2.52 6.27
N LEU A 229 -4.89 -2.38 5.97
CA LEU A 229 -3.93 -1.78 6.90
C LEU A 229 -4.30 -0.33 7.22
N PHE A 230 -4.74 0.44 6.23
CA PHE A 230 -5.22 1.80 6.41
C PHE A 230 -6.31 1.90 7.48
N LYS A 231 -7.39 1.11 7.35
CA LYS A 231 -8.49 1.09 8.33
C LYS A 231 -8.00 0.67 9.72
N LEU A 232 -7.15 -0.37 9.80
CA LEU A 232 -6.55 -0.83 11.04
C LEU A 232 -5.74 0.27 11.73
N HIS A 233 -4.90 1.01 11.00
CA HIS A 233 -4.10 2.08 11.56
C HIS A 233 -4.95 3.30 11.97
N VAL A 234 -5.99 3.67 11.21
CA VAL A 234 -6.94 4.73 11.62
C VAL A 234 -7.70 4.34 12.90
N ASP A 235 -8.22 3.11 12.97
CA ASP A 235 -8.98 2.62 14.13
C ASP A 235 -8.12 2.48 15.39
N MET A 236 -6.85 2.09 15.24
CA MET A 236 -5.89 2.09 16.34
C MET A 236 -5.55 3.53 16.78
N ALA A 237 -5.27 4.43 15.83
CA ALA A 237 -4.96 5.82 16.16
C ALA A 237 -6.11 6.51 16.92
N LEU A 238 -7.37 6.29 16.51
CA LEU A 238 -8.55 6.88 17.17
C LEU A 238 -8.77 6.42 18.61
N ARG A 239 -8.24 5.25 19.02
CA ARG A 239 -8.30 4.79 20.43
C ARG A 239 -7.42 5.64 21.35
N HIS A 240 -6.37 6.25 20.81
CA HIS A 240 -5.40 7.06 21.55
C HIS A 240 -5.57 8.57 21.27
N LEU A 241 -6.08 8.93 20.09
CA LEU A 241 -6.29 10.29 19.61
C LEU A 241 -7.77 10.52 19.18
N PRO A 242 -8.76 10.31 20.08
CA PRO A 242 -10.19 10.38 19.71
C PRO A 242 -10.67 11.77 19.28
N ASN A 243 -9.91 12.83 19.61
CA ASN A 243 -10.21 14.22 19.30
C ASN A 243 -9.43 14.76 18.07
N ASP A 244 -8.82 13.88 17.27
CA ASP A 244 -8.06 14.27 16.09
C ASP A 244 -8.94 14.37 14.84
N SER A 245 -9.17 15.59 14.33
CA SER A 245 -10.05 15.78 13.17
C SER A 245 -9.53 15.13 11.89
N THR A 246 -8.20 14.97 11.73
CA THR A 246 -7.64 14.29 10.55
C THR A 246 -8.01 12.80 10.54
N LEU A 247 -8.00 12.14 11.69
CA LEU A 247 -8.43 10.74 11.82
C LEU A 247 -9.92 10.56 11.54
N HIS A 248 -10.77 11.48 12.03
CA HIS A 248 -12.20 11.47 11.71
C HIS A 248 -12.45 11.71 10.22
N HIS A 249 -11.78 12.68 9.58
CA HIS A 249 -11.89 12.85 8.11
C HIS A 249 -11.45 11.59 7.35
N MET A 250 -10.32 10.98 7.75
CA MET A 250 -9.82 9.74 7.15
C MET A 250 -10.80 8.57 7.28
N LEU A 251 -11.47 8.43 8.43
CA LEU A 251 -12.47 7.39 8.66
C LEU A 251 -13.80 7.69 7.95
N GLY A 252 -14.23 8.95 7.89
CA GLY A 252 -15.38 9.40 7.10
C GLY A 252 -15.16 9.12 5.61
N ARG A 253 -13.96 9.40 5.08
CA ARG A 253 -13.56 9.06 3.70
C ARG A 253 -13.65 7.55 3.45
N PHE A 254 -13.03 6.73 4.30
CA PHE A 254 -13.12 5.27 4.18
C PHE A 254 -14.58 4.80 4.15
N SER A 255 -15.40 5.31 5.06
CA SER A 255 -16.82 4.94 5.20
C SER A 255 -17.65 5.38 4.00
N TYR A 256 -17.40 6.58 3.44
CA TYR A 256 -18.04 7.08 2.23
C TYR A 256 -17.73 6.21 1.00
N GLU A 257 -16.46 5.87 0.76
CA GLU A 257 -16.11 5.04 -0.40
C GLU A 257 -16.67 3.61 -0.25
N VAL A 258 -16.72 3.07 0.97
CA VAL A 258 -17.36 1.79 1.28
C VAL A 258 -18.89 1.85 1.14
N ALA A 259 -19.53 2.96 1.49
CA ALA A 259 -20.96 3.21 1.27
C ALA A 259 -21.31 3.31 -0.22
N GLY A 260 -20.41 3.84 -1.06
CA GLY A 260 -20.56 3.92 -2.52
C GLY A 260 -20.51 2.58 -3.27
N LEU A 261 -20.06 1.49 -2.64
CA LEU A 261 -19.85 0.21 -3.31
C LEU A 261 -21.16 -0.46 -3.74
N LYS A 262 -21.23 -0.94 -4.98
CA LYS A 262 -22.34 -1.76 -5.48
C LYS A 262 -22.24 -3.18 -4.95
N TRP A 263 -23.33 -3.94 -5.06
CA TRP A 263 -23.42 -5.31 -4.52
C TRP A 263 -22.30 -6.25 -5.02
N TYR A 264 -21.86 -6.12 -6.28
CA TYR A 264 -20.78 -6.97 -6.83
C TYR A 264 -19.39 -6.53 -6.34
N GLU A 265 -19.16 -5.22 -6.19
CA GLU A 265 -17.96 -4.64 -5.57
C GLU A 265 -17.85 -5.08 -4.09
N ARG A 266 -18.97 -5.07 -3.34
CA ARG A 266 -19.03 -5.61 -1.97
C ARG A 266 -18.78 -7.11 -1.89
N LYS A 267 -19.29 -7.91 -2.84
CA LYS A 267 -19.03 -9.36 -2.88
C LYS A 267 -17.57 -9.68 -3.18
N VAL A 268 -16.93 -8.88 -4.02
CA VAL A 268 -15.49 -8.92 -4.26
C VAL A 268 -14.70 -8.54 -2.99
N ALA A 269 -15.07 -7.44 -2.34
CA ALA A 269 -14.49 -7.03 -1.06
C ALA A 269 -14.64 -8.15 0.01
N SER A 270 -15.79 -8.81 0.07
CA SER A 270 -16.07 -9.97 0.96
C SER A 270 -15.12 -11.16 0.77
N THR A 271 -14.39 -11.21 -0.35
CA THR A 271 -13.44 -12.29 -0.68
C THR A 271 -11.98 -11.87 -0.37
N LEU A 272 -11.75 -10.58 -0.11
CA LEU A 272 -10.44 -9.96 0.10
C LEU A 272 -10.25 -9.51 1.57
N PHE A 273 -11.32 -9.10 2.22
CA PHE A 273 -11.39 -8.81 3.66
C PHE A 273 -12.09 -9.98 4.37
N ALA A 274 -11.58 -10.41 5.53
CA ALA A 274 -12.14 -11.53 6.31
C ALA A 274 -13.58 -11.27 6.82
N THR A 275 -14.01 -10.01 6.82
CA THR A 275 -15.40 -9.59 6.90
C THR A 275 -15.55 -8.45 5.90
N PRO A 276 -16.59 -8.44 5.04
CA PRO A 276 -16.78 -7.32 4.12
C PRO A 276 -16.91 -6.00 4.89
N PRO A 277 -16.22 -4.94 4.46
CA PRO A 277 -16.45 -3.61 5.01
C PRO A 277 -17.88 -3.21 4.64
N ASN A 278 -18.72 -3.10 5.66
CA ASN A 278 -20.02 -2.46 5.58
C ASN A 278 -19.87 -1.09 6.22
N ALA A 279 -20.35 -0.08 5.52
CA ALA A 279 -20.49 1.29 5.98
C ALA A 279 -21.61 1.96 5.18
N THR A 280 -22.17 3.02 5.75
CA THR A 280 -23.28 3.82 5.26
C THR A 280 -22.84 5.27 5.02
N PHE A 281 -23.65 6.02 4.28
CA PHE A 281 -23.43 7.47 4.14
C PHE A 281 -23.74 8.24 5.44
N GLU A 282 -24.45 7.61 6.39
CA GLU A 282 -24.79 8.16 7.70
C GLU A 282 -23.57 8.08 8.64
N GLU A 283 -22.96 6.90 8.82
CA GLU A 283 -21.69 6.75 9.55
C GLU A 283 -20.56 7.62 8.94
N ALA A 284 -20.52 7.74 7.60
CA ALA A 284 -19.58 8.63 6.93
C ALA A 284 -19.83 10.10 7.29
N LEU A 285 -21.09 10.54 7.29
CA LEU A 285 -21.51 11.89 7.69
C LEU A 285 -21.18 12.16 9.16
N GLU A 286 -21.43 11.24 10.09
CA GLU A 286 -21.08 11.38 11.51
C GLU A 286 -19.59 11.69 11.69
N HIS A 287 -18.71 10.94 11.03
CA HIS A 287 -17.27 11.19 11.07
C HIS A 287 -16.86 12.54 10.44
N PHE A 288 -17.49 12.96 9.35
CA PHE A 288 -17.22 14.29 8.79
C PHE A 288 -17.74 15.44 9.67
N MET A 289 -18.87 15.27 10.36
CA MET A 289 -19.41 16.25 11.31
C MET A 289 -18.55 16.34 12.58
N GLU A 290 -18.04 15.22 13.09
CA GLU A 290 -17.10 15.22 14.22
C GLU A 290 -15.74 15.82 13.81
N CYS A 291 -15.28 15.57 12.58
CA CYS A 291 -14.12 16.28 12.01
C CYS A 291 -14.33 17.80 11.95
N GLU A 292 -15.50 18.27 11.52
CA GLU A 292 -15.81 19.71 11.46
C GLU A 292 -15.78 20.33 12.86
N LYS A 293 -16.43 19.67 13.83
CA LYS A 293 -16.49 20.05 15.25
C LYS A 293 -15.12 20.08 15.95
N LEU A 294 -14.16 19.25 15.51
CA LEU A 294 -12.81 19.16 16.06
C LEU A 294 -11.77 20.02 15.29
N SER A 295 -12.13 20.62 14.15
CA SER A 295 -11.18 21.32 13.29
C SER A 295 -10.98 22.78 13.68
N ASN A 296 -9.74 23.14 14.02
CA ASN A 296 -9.32 24.52 14.30
C ASN A 296 -9.15 25.40 13.03
N HIS A 297 -9.70 24.98 11.88
CA HIS A 297 -9.58 25.67 10.59
C HIS A 297 -10.72 25.27 9.63
N ASP A 298 -11.03 26.14 8.66
CA ASP A 298 -12.01 25.85 7.58
C ASP A 298 -11.48 24.77 6.63
N TRP A 299 -11.96 23.52 6.77
CA TRP A 299 -11.55 22.42 5.91
C TRP A 299 -12.52 22.23 4.73
N LYS A 300 -12.27 22.92 3.61
CA LYS A 300 -13.09 22.88 2.39
C LYS A 300 -13.45 21.47 1.92
N GLU A 301 -12.49 20.54 1.92
CA GLU A 301 -12.73 19.15 1.51
C GLU A 301 -13.68 18.40 2.45
N ASN A 302 -13.64 18.67 3.75
CA ASN A 302 -14.55 18.08 4.72
C ASN A 302 -16.00 18.47 4.37
N LYS A 303 -16.25 19.77 4.16
CA LYS A 303 -17.56 20.32 3.75
C LYS A 303 -18.05 19.77 2.41
N LEU A 304 -17.16 19.58 1.43
CA LEU A 304 -17.48 18.88 0.17
C LEU A 304 -17.96 17.44 0.43
N PHE A 305 -17.30 16.70 1.33
CA PHE A 305 -17.71 15.32 1.63
C PHE A 305 -18.97 15.22 2.51
N VAL A 306 -19.21 16.17 3.43
CA VAL A 306 -20.52 16.34 4.10
C VAL A 306 -21.63 16.52 3.06
N ALA A 307 -21.45 17.44 2.11
CA ALA A 307 -22.41 17.66 1.03
C ALA A 307 -22.62 16.41 0.16
N LYS A 308 -21.56 15.63 -0.13
CA LYS A 308 -21.67 14.38 -0.90
C LYS A 308 -22.44 13.29 -0.14
N CYS A 309 -22.33 13.20 1.18
CA CYS A 309 -23.18 12.33 2.01
C CYS A 309 -24.64 12.76 1.93
N LYS A 310 -24.93 14.06 2.10
CA LYS A 310 -26.28 14.64 1.97
C LYS A 310 -26.90 14.41 0.59
N VAL A 311 -26.11 14.54 -0.49
CA VAL A 311 -26.54 14.17 -1.87
C VAL A 311 -26.91 12.69 -1.96
N ALA A 312 -26.15 11.79 -1.33
CA ALA A 312 -26.41 10.35 -1.36
C ALA A 312 -27.63 9.94 -0.52
N GLN A 313 -27.94 10.70 0.56
CA GLN A 313 -29.16 10.57 1.36
C GLN A 313 -30.40 11.19 0.67
N GLY A 314 -30.21 12.04 -0.35
CA GLY A 314 -31.29 12.75 -1.05
C GLY A 314 -31.63 14.14 -0.47
N GLU A 315 -30.85 14.60 0.52
CA GLU A 315 -31.05 15.85 1.26
C GLU A 315 -30.43 17.04 0.49
N TYR A 316 -30.88 17.23 -0.76
CA TYR A 316 -30.24 18.14 -1.72
C TYR A 316 -30.17 19.60 -1.27
N LYS A 317 -31.11 20.07 -0.44
CA LYS A 317 -31.11 21.44 0.08
C LYS A 317 -29.93 21.67 1.03
N GLU A 318 -29.71 20.77 1.98
CA GLU A 318 -28.57 20.83 2.90
C GLU A 318 -27.26 20.57 2.16
N ALA A 319 -27.25 19.69 1.16
CA ALA A 319 -26.08 19.53 0.30
C ALA A 319 -25.67 20.85 -0.39
N VAL A 320 -26.63 21.67 -0.85
CA VAL A 320 -26.31 22.97 -1.46
C VAL A 320 -25.78 23.97 -0.44
N THR A 321 -26.28 24.02 0.80
CA THR A 321 -25.71 24.90 1.82
C THR A 321 -24.27 24.50 2.17
N TRP A 322 -24.00 23.21 2.36
CA TRP A 322 -22.63 22.72 2.60
C TRP A 322 -21.68 22.96 1.40
N LEU A 323 -22.18 22.95 0.16
CA LEU A 323 -21.39 23.31 -1.03
C LEU A 323 -21.11 24.82 -1.12
N ASP A 324 -22.06 25.68 -0.74
CA ASP A 324 -21.83 27.13 -0.66
C ASP A 324 -20.82 27.46 0.46
N GLU A 325 -20.90 26.79 1.61
CA GLU A 325 -19.92 26.92 2.69
C GLU A 325 -18.53 26.42 2.29
N ALA A 326 -18.44 25.27 1.61
CA ALA A 326 -17.19 24.80 1.01
C ALA A 326 -16.63 25.84 0.03
N LYS A 327 -17.47 26.44 -0.81
CA LYS A 327 -17.07 27.49 -1.75
C LYS A 327 -16.68 28.81 -1.07
N ALA A 328 -17.22 29.10 0.13
CA ALA A 328 -16.89 30.28 0.92
C ALA A 328 -15.58 30.14 1.72
N CYS A 329 -15.09 28.92 1.93
CA CYS A 329 -13.78 28.67 2.55
C CYS A 329 -12.67 29.36 1.74
N LYS A 330 -11.93 30.26 2.40
CA LYS A 330 -10.84 31.01 1.77
C LYS A 330 -9.72 30.05 1.36
N GLN A 331 -9.20 30.23 0.14
CA GLN A 331 -8.15 29.40 -0.42
C GLN A 331 -6.89 29.40 0.46
N GLY A 332 -6.48 28.20 0.88
CA GLY A 332 -5.06 27.87 1.03
C GLY A 332 -4.58 27.43 -0.35
N ASP A 333 -3.60 28.14 -0.91
CA ASP A 333 -3.41 28.19 -2.37
C ASP A 333 -3.19 26.83 -3.08
N CYS A 334 -3.45 26.89 -4.39
CA CYS A 334 -3.10 25.95 -5.46
C CYS A 334 -3.88 24.63 -5.60
N MET A 335 -4.23 23.91 -4.54
CA MET A 335 -4.81 22.54 -4.70
C MET A 335 -6.33 22.47 -4.55
N ASP A 336 -6.94 23.58 -4.13
CA ASP A 336 -8.37 23.82 -4.27
C ASP A 336 -8.84 23.70 -5.73
N ASP A 337 -7.95 23.82 -6.72
CA ASP A 337 -8.27 23.76 -8.15
C ASP A 337 -8.97 22.45 -8.60
N LYS A 338 -8.88 21.35 -7.84
CA LYS A 338 -9.68 20.12 -8.07
C LYS A 338 -10.97 20.11 -7.25
N ILE A 339 -10.89 20.54 -6.00
CA ILE A 339 -12.00 20.55 -5.03
C ILE A 339 -13.05 21.58 -5.46
N ASP A 340 -12.64 22.80 -5.82
CA ASP A 340 -13.47 23.85 -6.40
C ASP A 340 -14.11 23.39 -7.72
N LYS A 341 -13.45 22.57 -8.54
CA LYS A 341 -14.09 21.99 -9.75
C LYS A 341 -15.19 21.00 -9.40
N GLU A 342 -15.00 20.14 -8.39
CA GLU A 342 -16.05 19.22 -7.92
C GLU A 342 -17.19 19.99 -7.23
N VAL A 343 -16.89 20.94 -6.35
CA VAL A 343 -17.87 21.81 -5.67
C VAL A 343 -18.70 22.59 -6.70
N ASN A 344 -18.07 23.25 -7.67
CA ASN A 344 -18.82 24.00 -8.69
C ASN A 344 -19.62 23.07 -9.63
N ALA A 345 -19.16 21.86 -9.93
CA ALA A 345 -19.92 20.88 -10.71
C ALA A 345 -21.15 20.33 -9.95
N LEU A 346 -21.00 20.06 -8.65
CA LEU A 346 -22.11 19.64 -7.78
C LEU A 346 -23.10 20.79 -7.57
N LEU A 347 -22.63 22.02 -7.36
CA LEU A 347 -23.49 23.21 -7.33
C LEU A 347 -24.26 23.35 -8.65
N ALA A 348 -23.60 23.31 -9.80
CA ALA A 348 -24.28 23.41 -11.10
C ALA A 348 -25.34 22.31 -11.32
N LYS A 349 -25.15 21.12 -10.74
CA LYS A 349 -26.12 20.01 -10.80
C LYS A 349 -27.30 20.18 -9.83
N TYR A 350 -27.09 20.72 -8.63
CA TYR A 350 -28.10 20.77 -7.56
C TYR A 350 -28.63 22.17 -7.23
N ASN A 351 -28.21 23.22 -7.95
CA ASN A 351 -28.61 24.62 -7.67
C ASN A 351 -30.13 24.88 -7.66
N SER A 352 -30.93 23.98 -8.26
CA SER A 352 -32.39 24.02 -8.28
C SER A 352 -33.07 23.63 -6.96
N TYR A 353 -32.32 23.14 -5.97
CA TYR A 353 -32.84 22.63 -4.69
C TYR A 353 -32.64 23.61 -3.50
N ARG A 354 -32.39 24.89 -3.78
CA ARG A 354 -32.22 25.97 -2.79
C ARG A 354 -33.54 26.31 -2.07
#